data_AF-A0A8S2TSB6-F1
#
_entry.id   AF-A0A8S2TSB6-F1
#
_cell.length_a   1.000
_cell.length_b   1.000
_cell.length_c   1.000
_cell.angle_alpha   90.00
_cell.angle_beta   90.00
_cell.angle_gamma   90.00
#
_symmetry.space_group_name_H-M   'P 1'
#
loop_
_entity.id
_entity.type
_entity.pdbx_description
1 polymer ?
#
loop_
_entity_poly.entity_id
_entity_poly.type
_entity_poly.pdbx_seq_one_letter_code
_entity_poly.pdbx_strand_id
1 'polypeptide(L)' 'MGVLYNDMGNDKKALEYYKKSYESYKMQNVSEDDLLLANLYHNMGSLYYENEYNKTALKYFRKAFKICNNNST' A
#
# COMPACT_ATOMS: atom_id res chain seq x y z
N MET A 1 -12.00 1.29 -1.33
CA MET A 1 -12.20 0.62 -2.63
C MET A 1 -11.21 -0.52 -2.84
N GLY A 2 -9.89 -0.30 -2.75
CA GLY A 2 -8.90 -1.38 -2.93
C GLY A 2 -9.09 -2.56 -1.97
N VAL A 3 -9.24 -2.29 -0.66
CA VAL A 3 -9.50 -3.32 0.37
C VAL A 3 -10.77 -4.10 0.08
N LEU A 4 -11.87 -3.41 -0.23
CA LEU A 4 -13.14 -4.06 -0.57
C LEU A 4 -13.00 -5.05 -1.74
N TYR A 5 -12.25 -4.70 -2.79
CA TYR A 5 -12.01 -5.60 -3.91
C TYR A 5 -11.06 -6.74 -3.56
N ASN A 6 -10.11 -6.53 -2.64
CA ASN A 6 -9.26 -7.58 -2.08
C ASN A 6 -10.11 -8.63 -1.34
N ASP A 7 -11.01 -8.18 -0.47
CA ASP A 7 -11.90 -9.05 0.30
C ASP A 7 -12.85 -9.85 -0.60
N MET A 8 -13.15 -9.33 -1.80
CA MET A 8 -13.92 -10.02 -2.85
C MET A 8 -13.08 -10.97 -3.72
N GLY A 9 -11.77 -11.11 -3.46
CA GLY A 9 -10.84 -11.89 -4.27
C GLY A 9 -10.57 -11.30 -5.67
N ASN A 10 -10.86 -10.01 -5.87
CA ASN A 10 -10.62 -9.31 -7.13
C ASN A 10 -9.33 -8.49 -7.08
N ASP A 11 -8.22 -9.20 -7.11
CA ASP A 11 -6.87 -8.65 -6.95
C ASP A 11 -6.52 -7.61 -8.01
N LYS A 12 -6.99 -7.82 -9.24
CA LYS A 12 -6.76 -6.89 -10.34
C LYS A 12 -7.40 -5.53 -10.04
N LYS A 13 -8.66 -5.51 -9.59
CA LYS A 13 -9.33 -4.27 -9.19
C LYS A 13 -8.72 -3.70 -7.92
N ALA A 14 -8.39 -4.53 -6.93
CA ALA A 14 -7.73 -4.09 -5.71
C ALA A 14 -6.45 -3.30 -6.03
N LEU A 15 -5.58 -3.87 -6.88
CA LEU A 15 -4.34 -3.24 -7.32
C LEU A 15 -4.58 -1.96 -8.14
N GLU A 16 -5.59 -1.94 -9.02
CA GLU A 16 -5.96 -0.75 -9.77
C GLU A 16 -6.32 0.41 -8.84
N TYR A 17 -7.16 0.16 -7.83
CA TYR A 17 -7.56 1.19 -6.88
C TYR A 17 -6.41 1.63 -5.96
N TYR A 18 -5.55 0.71 -5.53
CA TYR A 18 -4.35 1.08 -4.76
C TYR A 18 -3.42 1.98 -5.58
N LYS A 19 -3.21 1.68 -6.87
CA LYS A 19 -2.41 2.54 -7.76
C LYS A 19 -3.04 3.91 -7.96
N LYS A 20 -4.36 3.98 -8.17
CA LYS A 20 -5.08 5.27 -8.27
C LYS A 20 -4.91 6.11 -7.00
N SER A 21 -5.07 5.48 -5.82
CA SER A 21 -4.81 6.16 -4.54
C SER A 21 -3.37 6.67 -4.45
N TYR A 22 -2.38 5.90 -4.90
CA TYR A 22 -0.98 6.33 -4.91
C TYR A 22 -0.72 7.53 -5.83
N GLU A 23 -1.29 7.53 -7.02
CA GLU A 23 -1.14 8.66 -7.96
C GLU A 23 -1.84 9.92 -7.45
N SER A 24 -3.06 9.80 -6.91
CA SER A 24 -3.73 10.94 -6.26
C SER A 24 -2.96 11.46 -5.04
N TYR A 25 -2.31 10.57 -4.30
CA TYR A 25 -1.47 10.95 -3.17
C TYR A 25 -0.28 11.81 -3.63
N LYS A 26 0.44 11.37 -4.69
CA LYS A 26 1.53 12.16 -5.28
C LYS A 26 1.09 13.52 -5.82
N MET A 27 -0.08 13.59 -6.45
CA MET A 27 -0.58 14.84 -7.03
C MET A 27 -0.88 15.92 -5.98
N GLN A 28 -1.11 15.53 -4.74
CA GLN A 28 -1.43 16.44 -3.65
C GLN A 28 -0.18 17.02 -2.96
N ASN A 29 1.04 16.73 -3.44
CA ASN A 29 2.31 17.16 -2.83
C ASN A 29 2.39 16.84 -1.32
N VAL A 30 1.79 15.73 -0.92
CA VAL A 30 1.81 15.30 0.49
C VAL A 30 3.15 14.66 0.80
N SER A 31 3.60 14.79 2.05
CA SER A 31 4.89 14.28 2.53
C SER A 31 5.03 12.78 2.27
N GLU A 32 6.20 12.34 1.82
CA GLU A 32 6.49 10.90 1.66
C GLU A 32 6.50 10.13 3.00
N ASP A 33 6.51 10.85 4.14
CA ASP A 33 6.43 10.28 5.48
C ASP A 33 4.99 10.25 6.03
N ASP A 34 3.94 10.37 5.23
CA ASP A 34 2.58 10.31 5.77
C ASP A 34 2.13 8.88 6.09
N LEU A 35 1.46 8.73 7.23
CA LEU A 35 0.85 7.47 7.66
C LEU A 35 -0.18 6.93 6.67
N LEU A 36 -0.85 7.78 5.88
CA LEU A 36 -1.73 7.34 4.79
C LEU A 36 -0.97 6.60 3.69
N LEU A 37 0.24 7.05 3.35
CA LEU A 37 1.10 6.37 2.39
C LEU A 37 1.63 5.05 2.96
N ALA A 38 1.93 5.01 4.26
CA ALA A 38 2.29 3.78 4.96
C ALA A 38 1.16 2.74 4.90
N ASN A 39 -0.08 3.15 5.18
CA ASN A 39 -1.26 2.27 5.09
C ASN A 39 -1.48 1.75 3.67
N LEU A 40 -1.28 2.60 2.66
CA LEU A 40 -1.39 2.17 1.26
C LEU A 40 -0.35 1.10 0.92
N TYR A 41 0.90 1.28 1.33
CA TYR A 41 1.94 0.27 1.14
C TYR A 41 1.66 -1.02 1.93
N HIS A 42 1.12 -0.92 3.14
CA HIS A 42 0.71 -2.08 3.92
C HIS A 42 -0.35 -2.90 3.17
N ASN A 43 -1.40 -2.24 2.66
CA ASN A 43 -2.49 -2.90 1.93
C ASN A 43 -2.00 -3.55 0.62
N MET A 44 -1.09 -2.89 -0.10
CA MET A 44 -0.45 -3.51 -1.26
C MET A 44 0.41 -4.72 -0.86
N GLY A 45 1.11 -4.63 0.28
CA GLY A 45 1.87 -5.73 0.86
C GLY A 45 0.99 -6.94 1.17
N SER A 46 -0.17 -6.74 1.80
CA SER A 46 -1.14 -7.80 2.11
C SER A 46 -1.65 -8.49 0.85
N LEU A 47 -2.08 -7.71 -0.15
CA LEU A 47 -2.53 -8.24 -1.44
C LEU A 47 -1.47 -9.14 -2.09
N TYR A 48 -0.21 -8.71 -2.10
CA TYR A 48 0.88 -9.53 -2.65
C TYR A 48 1.22 -10.75 -1.79
N TYR A 49 1.01 -10.68 -0.47
CA TYR A 49 1.22 -11.80 0.44
C TYR A 49 0.17 -12.88 0.24
N GLU A 50 -1.11 -12.48 0.13
CA GLU A 50 -2.24 -13.37 -0.15
C GLU A 50 -2.08 -14.10 -1.49
N ASN A 51 -1.40 -13.46 -2.45
CA ASN A 51 -1.05 -14.04 -3.76
C ASN A 51 0.29 -14.81 -3.78
N GLU A 52 0.87 -15.14 -2.62
CA GLU A 52 2.15 -15.84 -2.48
C GLU A 52 3.37 -15.13 -3.09
N TYR A 53 3.24 -13.87 -3.50
CA TYR A 53 4.33 -13.03 -4.00
C TYR A 53 5.16 -12.43 -2.85
N ASN A 54 5.69 -13.30 -1.99
CA ASN A 54 6.35 -12.95 -0.73
C ASN A 54 7.47 -11.90 -0.85
N LYS A 55 8.30 -11.97 -1.90
CA LYS A 55 9.36 -10.97 -2.14
C LYS A 55 8.80 -9.57 -2.39
N THR A 56 7.71 -9.49 -3.14
CA THR A 56 7.03 -8.23 -3.46
C THR A 56 6.30 -7.69 -2.24
N ALA A 57 5.59 -8.56 -1.51
CA ALA A 57 4.93 -8.22 -0.26
C ALA A 57 5.92 -7.61 0.76
N LEU A 58 7.06 -8.27 0.99
CA LEU A 58 8.10 -7.80 1.89
C LEU A 58 8.64 -6.42 1.49
N LYS A 59 8.81 -6.16 0.19
CA LYS A 59 9.25 -4.85 -0.31
C LYS A 59 8.26 -3.76 0.08
N TYR A 60 6.95 -4.01 -0.03
CA TYR A 60 5.92 -3.03 0.33
C TYR A 60 5.80 -2.85 1.84
N PHE A 61 5.83 -3.94 2.62
CA PHE A 61 5.83 -3.85 4.07
C PHE A 61 7.03 -3.07 4.62
N ARG A 62 8.22 -3.23 4.03
CA ARG A 62 9.40 -2.44 4.42
C ARG A 62 9.23 -0.95 4.15
N LYS A 63 8.54 -0.57 3.05
CA LYS A 63 8.23 0.83 2.78
C LYS A 63 7.27 1.41 3.82
N ALA A 64 6.20 0.69 4.14
CA ALA A 64 5.25 1.08 5.18
C ALA A 64 5.95 1.25 6.53
N PHE A 65 6.76 0.26 6.92
CA PHE A 65 7.50 0.27 8.18
C PHE A 65 8.46 1.47 8.28
N LYS A 66 9.20 1.77 7.20
CA LYS A 66 10.12 2.91 7.19
C LYS A 66 9.40 4.23 7.48
N ILE A 67 8.22 4.44 6.88
CA ILE A 67 7.42 5.64 7.10
C ILE A 67 6.92 5.69 8.56
N CYS A 68 6.36 4.61 9.08
CA CYS A 68 5.90 4.58 10.48
C CYS A 68 7.05 4.85 11.47
N ASN A 69 8.24 4.32 11.21
CA ASN A 69 9.40 4.49 12.08
C ASN A 69 10.01 5.89 11.96
N ASN A 70 10.00 6.51 10.77
CA ASN A 70 10.44 7.89 10.56
C ASN A 70 9.56 8.90 11.34
N ASN A 71 8.26 8.64 11.50
CA ASN A 71 7.36 9.48 12.30
C ASN A 71 7.46 9.25 13.82
N SER A 72 8.27 8.28 14.26
CA SER A 72 8.39 7.90 15.68
C SER A 72 9.64 8.53 16.36
N THR A 73 10.31 9.49 15.70
CA THR A 73 11.53 10.16 16.19
C THR A 73 11.32 11.66 16.22
#